data_AF-A0A323V7U7-F1
#
_entry.id   AF-A0A323V7U7-F1
#
_cell.length_a   1.000
_cell.length_b   1.000
_cell.length_c   1.000
_cell.angle_alpha   90.00
_cell.angle_beta   90.00
_cell.angle_gamma   90.00
#
_symmetry.space_group_name_H-M   'P 1'
#
loop_
_entity.id
_entity.type
_entity.pdbx_description
1 polymer ?
#
loop_
_entity_poly.entity_id
_entity_poly.type
_entity_poly.pdbx_seq_one_letter_code
_entity_poly.pdbx_strand_id
1 'polypeptide(L)' 'VVGIPTVALGGHLAELAELLRPALEGHLASRVLSARWRRPRIVGVQGPPAAGAGGAALRALDVVLADPARRLA' A
#
# COMPACT_ATOMS: atom_id res chain seq x y z
N VAL A 1 14.45 -9.58 3.02
CA VAL A 1 13.86 -8.46 3.79
C VAL A 1 13.38 -7.41 2.82
N VAL A 2 12.11 -6.98 2.89
CA VAL A 2 11.60 -5.96 1.97
C VAL A 2 11.87 -4.59 2.59
N GLY A 3 12.72 -3.78 1.97
CA GLY A 3 13.03 -2.41 2.39
C GLY A 3 11.90 -1.44 2.09
N ILE A 4 10.69 -1.71 2.58
CA ILE A 4 9.50 -0.88 2.35
C ILE A 4 9.56 0.34 3.28
N PRO A 5 9.69 1.56 2.74
CA PRO A 5 9.81 2.76 3.57
C PRO A 5 8.45 3.30 4.03
N THR A 6 7.36 2.86 3.40
CA THR A 6 6.02 3.42 3.59
C THR A 6 5.01 2.30 3.72
N VAL A 7 4.25 2.31 4.81
CA VAL A 7 3.16 1.38 5.07
C VAL A 7 1.85 2.15 4.95
N ALA A 8 1.03 1.76 3.99
CA ALA A 8 -0.30 2.33 3.78
C ALA A 8 -1.35 1.60 4.63
N LEU A 9 -2.08 2.34 5.47
CA LEU A 9 -3.28 1.86 6.15
C LEU A 9 -4.49 2.17 5.28
N GLY A 10 -5.20 1.14 4.85
CA GLY A 10 -6.43 1.27 4.06
C GLY A 10 -7.68 0.92 4.86
N GLY A 11 -8.84 1.16 4.26
CA GLY A 11 -10.14 0.86 4.88
C GLY A 11 -10.32 1.58 6.22
N HIS A 12 -10.98 0.92 7.17
CA HIS A 12 -11.28 1.51 8.48
C HIS A 12 -10.01 1.87 9.29
N LEU A 13 -8.88 1.21 9.03
CA LEU A 13 -7.61 1.55 9.68
C LEU A 13 -7.05 2.90 9.19
N ALA A 14 -7.43 3.37 8.00
CA ALA A 14 -7.05 4.68 7.51
C ALA A 14 -7.65 5.80 8.37
N GLU A 15 -8.83 5.58 8.95
CA GLU A 15 -9.50 6.53 9.85
C GLU A 15 -8.76 6.65 11.19
N LEU A 16 -8.12 5.56 11.63
CA LEU A 16 -7.35 5.50 12.87
C LEU A 16 -5.85 5.83 12.66
N ALA A 17 -5.45 6.22 11.45
CA ALA A 17 -4.04 6.31 11.09
C ALA A 17 -3.24 7.27 11.99
N GLU A 18 -3.78 8.44 12.32
CA GLU A 18 -3.08 9.39 13.20
C GLU A 18 -2.92 8.87 14.63
N LEU A 19 -3.92 8.16 15.15
CA LEU A 19 -3.87 7.55 16.48
C LEU A 19 -2.84 6.41 16.54
N LEU A 20 -2.79 5.58 15.49
CA LEU A 20 -1.93 4.39 15.45
C LEU A 20 -0.49 4.69 15.02
N ARG A 21 -0.26 5.78 14.28
CA ARG A 21 1.03 6.15 13.69
C ARG A 21 2.20 6.09 14.68
N PRO A 22 2.17 6.72 15.87
CA PRO A 22 3.33 6.72 16.78
C PRO A 22 3.69 5.31 17.27
N ALA A 23 2.68 4.51 17.63
CA ALA A 23 2.88 3.16 18.14
C ALA A 23 3.39 2.21 17.05
N LEU A 24 2.83 2.31 15.84
CA LEU A 24 3.24 1.48 14.71
C LEU A 24 4.65 1.82 14.23
N GLU A 25 5.00 3.10 14.11
CA GLU A 25 6.36 3.51 13.72
C GLU A 25 7.41 3.05 14.75
N GLY A 26 7.11 3.13 16.06
CA GLY A 26 7.99 2.63 17.11
C GLY A 26 8.20 1.10 17.06
N HIS A 27 7.13 0.34 16.82
CA HIS A 27 7.23 -1.11 16.66
C HIS A 27 8.00 -1.50 15.39
N LEU A 28 7.73 -0.85 14.27
CA LEU A 28 8.39 -1.17 13.01
C LEU A 28 9.88 -0.80 13.04
N ALA A 29 10.25 0.30 13.70
CA ALA A 29 11.65 0.69 13.87
C ALA A 29 12.47 -0.29 14.73
N SER A 30 11.83 -1.02 15.66
CA SER A 30 12.50 -1.97 16.55
C SER A 30 12.52 -3.41 16.03
N ARG A 31 11.49 -3.82 15.25
CA ARG A 31 11.28 -5.22 14.88
C ARG A 31 11.52 -5.53 13.41
N VAL A 32 11.49 -4.54 12.51
CA VAL A 32 11.70 -4.77 11.09
C VAL A 32 13.19 -4.59 10.80
N LEU A 33 13.78 -5.53 10.06
CA LEU A 33 15.10 -5.38 9.43
C LEU A 33 15.10 -4.27 8.35
N SER A 34 14.27 -3.22 8.48
CA SER A 34 14.46 -1.98 7.76
C SER A 34 15.84 -1.50 8.14
N ALA A 35 16.68 -1.28 7.13
CA ALA A 35 18.04 -0.90 7.39
C ALA A 35 18.07 0.30 8.36
N ARG A 36 18.90 0.23 9.41
CA ARG A 36 18.90 1.13 10.60
C ARG A 36 18.88 2.64 10.27
N TRP A 37 19.25 2.99 9.04
CA TRP A 37 19.30 4.34 8.50
C TRP A 37 17.98 4.86 7.92
N ARG A 38 16.92 4.06 7.81
CA ARG A 38 15.64 4.48 7.22
C ARG A 38 14.45 4.04 8.06
N ARG A 39 13.80 5.02 8.72
CA ARG A 39 12.61 4.79 9.54
C ARG A 39 11.38 4.55 8.64
N PRO A 40 10.60 3.49 8.89
CA PRO A 40 9.35 3.27 8.18
C PRO A 40 8.32 4.34 8.57
N ARG A 41 7.56 4.82 7.59
CA ARG A 41 6.48 5.81 7.76
C ARG A 41 5.12 5.14 7.60
N ILE A 42 4.20 5.46 8.50
CA ILE A 42 2.80 5.03 8.38
C ILE A 42 2.01 6.12 7.64
N VAL A 43 1.14 5.75 6.71
CA VAL A 43 0.27 6.70 5.99
C VAL A 43 -1.14 6.14 5.92
N GLY A 44 -2.12 6.87 6.42
CA GLY A 44 -3.53 6.58 6.17
C GLY A 44 -3.90 6.97 4.75
N VAL A 45 -4.48 6.05 3.98
CA VAL A 45 -4.88 6.31 2.60
C VAL A 45 -6.39 6.49 2.55
N GLN A 46 -6.81 7.74 2.42
CA GLN A 46 -8.19 8.11 2.13
C GLN A 46 -8.34 8.13 0.61
N GLY A 47 -8.75 6.99 0.04
CA GLY A 47 -9.02 6.85 -1.40
C GLY A 47 -10.52 6.73 -1.68
N PRO A 48 -10.93 6.75 -2.96
CA PRO A 48 -12.30 6.42 -3.32
C PRO A 48 -12.71 5.07 -2.71
N PRO A 49 -13.98 4.90 -2.34
CA PRO A 49 -14.47 3.63 -1.81
C PRO A 49 -14.05 2.49 -2.74
N ALA A 50 -13.65 1.36 -2.15
CA ALA A 50 -13.20 0.15 -2.83
C ALA A 50 -11.85 0.25 -3.59
N ALA A 51 -10.82 0.84 -3.00
CA ALA A 51 -9.44 0.80 -3.54
C ALA A 51 -8.97 -0.62 -3.95
N GLY A 52 -9.43 -1.66 -3.24
CA GLY A 52 -9.17 -3.06 -3.63
C GLY A 52 -9.83 -3.46 -4.96
N ALA A 53 -11.08 -3.05 -5.18
CA ALA A 53 -11.76 -3.27 -6.46
C ALA A 53 -11.12 -2.46 -7.59
N GLY A 54 -10.70 -1.22 -7.32
CA GLY A 54 -9.94 -0.40 -8.26
C GLY A 54 -8.62 -1.07 -8.68
N GLY A 55 -7.85 -1.58 -7.71
CA GLY A 55 -6.63 -2.34 -7.98
C GLY A 55 -6.89 -3.61 -8.79
N ALA A 56 -7.99 -4.32 -8.52
CA ALA A 56 -8.38 -5.50 -9.29
C ALA A 56 -8.73 -5.14 -10.75
N ALA A 57 -9.50 -4.07 -10.97
CA ALA A 57 -9.82 -3.57 -12.30
C ALA A 57 -8.56 -3.13 -13.06
N LEU A 58 -7.63 -2.44 -12.40
CA LEU A 58 -6.35 -2.06 -12.99
C LEU A 58 -5.51 -3.28 -13.37
N ARG A 59 -5.49 -4.34 -12.54
CA ARG A 59 -4.81 -5.60 -12.91
C ARG A 59 -5.47 -6.29 -14.11
N ALA A 60 -6.80 -6.28 -14.18
CA ALA A 60 -7.50 -6.82 -15.35
C ALA A 60 -7.20 -6.01 -16.62
N LEU A 61 -7.11 -4.69 -16.50
CA LEU A 61 -6.73 -3.78 -17.59
C LEU A 61 -5.28 -3.99 -18.02
N ASP A 62 -4.35 -4.20 -17.08
CA ASP A 62 -2.93 -4.42 -17.37
C ASP A 62 -2.72 -5.61 -18.32
N VAL A 63 -3.50 -6.68 -18.14
CA VAL A 63 -3.49 -7.85 -19.05
C VAL A 63 -3.94 -7.49 -20.46
N VAL A 64 -4.89 -6.56 -20.62
CA VAL A 64 -5.34 -6.08 -21.94
C VAL A 64 -4.27 -5.19 -22.58
N LEU A 65 -3.67 -4.29 -21.80
CA LEU A 65 -2.62 -3.39 -22.28
C LEU A 65 -1.34 -4.12 -22.68
N ALA A 66 -1.05 -5.28 -22.07
CA ALA A 66 0.11 -6.09 -22.40
C ALA A 66 0.07 -6.70 -23.82
N ASP A 67 -1.13 -6.97 -24.35
CA ASP A 67 -1.32 -7.47 -25.73
C ASP A 67 -2.68 -7.03 -26.29
N PRO A 68 -2.78 -5.79 -26.80
CA PRO A 68 -4.03 -5.24 -27.29
C PRO A 68 -4.54 -5.95 -28.55
N ALA A 69 -3.62 -6.38 -29.44
CA ALA A 69 -3.96 -6.97 -30.73
C ALA A 69 -4.73 -8.29 -30.58
N ARG A 70 -4.35 -9.13 -29.60
CA ARG A 70 -5.04 -10.38 -29.27
C ARG A 70 -6.48 -10.19 -28.80
N ARG A 71 -6.88 -8.98 -28.37
CA ARG A 71 -8.23 -8.68 -27.88
C ARG A 71 -9.12 -7.99 -28.91
N LEU A 72 -8.57 -7.57 -30.04
CA LEU A 72 -9.25 -6.85 -31.11
C LEU A 72 -9.53 -7.72 -32.36
N ALA A 73 -9.10 -8.98 -32.34
CA ALA A 73 -9.40 -10.01 -33.34
C ALA A 73 -10.57 -10.90 -32.88
#